data_AF-A0A4Q6FZ62-F1
#
_entry.id   AF-A0A4Q6FZ62-F1
#
_cell.length_a   1.000
_cell.length_b   1.000
_cell.length_c   1.000
_cell.angle_alpha   90.00
_cell.angle_beta   90.00
_cell.angle_gamma   90.00
#
_symmetry.space_group_name_H-M   'P 1'
#
loop_
_entity.id
_entity.type
_entity.pdbx_description
1 polymer ?
#
loop_
_entity_poly.entity_id
_entity_poly.type
_entity_poly.pdbx_seq_one_letter_code
_entity_poly.pdbx_strand_id
1 'polypeptide(L)'
;MKLFGQFLIEQGYITKEDYVRAMVFQANALPALPSVINQLKLLTIDQQVEIFDHQSTHLKTYQLACIELGYWDEAVFDHAVIRFFLNHVRSLGDILLELGCLTSASLSEVLAKYVELGDYKPASEPKEIPKATSGEHKHSMTEQTGPSKDPFVLSQFEKKVCFLYCRHFNDQHYEALLRLSSHISEEELTHARRDLTAIRTASTLIRADKSHLLLDSLLKIIEHGITPSLDSPSIKHTVNLLWELREGLSAGIPEALALQNKELLNQVNDALASLSKIG
;
A
#
# COMPACT_ATOMS: atom_id res chain seq x y z
N MET A 1 21.04 10.63 3.18
CA MET A 1 20.38 10.70 4.49
C MET A 1 19.98 9.32 4.94
N LYS A 2 20.61 8.82 6.00
CA LYS A 2 20.13 7.63 6.72
C LYS A 2 19.05 8.08 7.71
N LEU A 3 17.92 7.37 7.80
CA LEU A 3 16.90 7.67 8.80
C LEU A 3 17.45 7.39 10.21
N PHE A 4 17.06 8.20 11.20
CA PHE A 4 17.56 8.08 12.59
C PHE A 4 17.34 6.67 13.18
N GLY A 5 16.21 6.03 12.88
CA GLY A 5 15.96 4.65 13.30
C GLY A 5 16.92 3.62 12.70
N GLN A 6 17.31 3.80 11.44
CA GLN A 6 18.28 2.94 10.79
C GLN A 6 19.69 3.13 11.38
N PHE A 7 20.03 4.37 11.74
CA PHE A 7 21.26 4.67 12.47
C PHE A 7 21.29 3.98 13.85
N LEU A 8 20.19 4.03 14.61
CA LEU A 8 20.09 3.35 15.90
C LEU A 8 20.32 1.84 15.81
N ILE A 9 19.79 1.19 14.77
CA ILE A 9 19.98 -0.25 14.50
C ILE A 9 21.43 -0.55 14.14
N GLU A 10 22.01 0.21 13.21
CA GLU A 10 23.40 0.00 12.75
C GLU A 10 24.42 0.18 13.89
N GLN A 11 24.13 1.08 14.82
CA GLN A 11 24.97 1.35 15.98
C GLN A 11 24.67 0.41 17.17
N GLY A 12 23.73 -0.53 17.03
CA GLY A 12 23.43 -1.53 18.04
C GLY A 12 22.71 -1.00 19.28
N TYR A 13 22.11 0.19 19.22
CA TYR A 13 21.35 0.75 20.34
C TYR A 13 19.95 0.14 20.47
N ILE A 14 19.36 -0.30 19.36
CA ILE A 14 18.07 -0.99 19.32
C ILE A 14 18.12 -2.15 18.34
N THR A 15 17.27 -3.15 18.53
CA THR A 15 17.09 -4.24 17.55
C THR A 15 16.13 -3.83 16.44
N LYS A 16 16.07 -4.63 15.36
CA LYS A 16 15.07 -4.42 14.30
C LYS A 16 13.66 -4.64 14.84
N GLU A 17 13.52 -5.60 15.74
CA GLU A 17 12.28 -5.94 16.44
C GLU A 17 11.80 -4.75 17.28
N ASP A 18 12.70 -4.09 18.02
CA ASP A 18 12.37 -2.88 18.79
C ASP A 18 11.90 -1.73 17.89
N TYR A 19 12.57 -1.55 16.75
CA TYR A 19 12.21 -0.54 15.77
C TYR A 19 10.81 -0.79 15.19
N VAL A 20 10.51 -2.02 14.76
CA VAL A 20 9.19 -2.40 14.25
C VAL A 20 8.12 -2.20 15.33
N ARG A 21 8.41 -2.60 16.56
CA ARG A 21 7.48 -2.48 17.70
C ARG A 21 7.18 -1.02 18.03
N ALA A 22 8.18 -0.14 17.97
CA ALA A 22 8.00 1.30 18.13
C ALA A 22 7.20 1.93 16.97
N MET A 23 7.44 1.51 15.73
CA MET A 23 6.67 1.96 14.56
C MET A 23 5.19 1.54 14.64
N VAL A 24 4.92 0.30 15.07
CA VAL A 24 3.55 -0.18 15.30
C VAL A 24 2.87 0.60 16.42
N PHE A 25 3.58 0.86 17.52
CA PHE A 25 3.05 1.68 18.61
C PHE A 25 2.72 3.11 18.14
N GLN A 26 3.62 3.73 17.37
CA GLN A 26 3.42 5.05 16.79
C GLN A 26 2.18 5.07 15.88
N ALA A 27 2.03 4.09 15.00
CA ALA A 27 0.90 4.00 14.08
C ALA A 27 -0.43 3.81 14.82
N ASN A 28 -0.47 2.97 15.86
CA ASN A 28 -1.66 2.73 16.66
C ASN A 28 -2.07 3.92 17.54
N ALA A 29 -1.14 4.83 17.84
CA ALA A 29 -1.42 6.04 18.61
C ALA A 29 -2.07 7.14 17.75
N LEU A 30 -2.03 7.02 16.42
CA LEU A 30 -2.63 8.00 15.53
C LEU A 30 -4.14 7.80 15.41
N PRO A 31 -4.94 8.88 15.50
CA PRO A 31 -6.37 8.78 15.29
C PRO A 31 -6.68 8.40 13.84
N ALA A 32 -7.79 7.68 13.65
CA ALA A 32 -8.27 7.35 12.32
C ALA A 32 -8.60 8.62 11.52
N LEU A 33 -8.35 8.58 10.21
CA LEU A 33 -8.59 9.70 9.30
C LEU A 33 -10.01 10.33 9.40
N PRO A 34 -11.11 9.55 9.50
CA PRO A 34 -12.45 10.13 9.66
C PRO A 34 -12.58 10.94 10.94
N SER A 35 -11.97 10.48 12.04
CA SER A 35 -11.97 11.19 13.32
C SER A 35 -11.25 12.53 13.22
N VAL A 36 -10.12 12.57 12.49
CA VAL A 36 -9.37 13.80 12.22
C VAL A 36 -10.19 14.78 11.39
N ILE A 37 -10.82 14.30 10.32
CA ILE A 37 -11.65 15.12 9.43
C ILE A 37 -12.84 15.74 10.17
N ASN A 38 -13.48 14.96 11.04
CA ASN A 38 -14.55 15.43 11.89
C ASN A 38 -14.05 16.48 12.91
N GLN A 39 -12.91 16.21 13.56
CA GLN A 39 -12.31 17.13 14.54
C GLN A 39 -11.91 18.46 13.90
N LEU A 40 -11.37 18.43 12.69
CA LEU A 40 -10.98 19.60 11.91
C LEU A 40 -12.18 20.28 11.23
N LYS A 41 -13.38 19.69 11.30
CA LYS A 41 -14.61 20.17 10.66
C LYS A 41 -14.43 20.41 9.16
N LEU A 42 -13.66 19.54 8.50
CA LEU A 42 -13.41 19.65 7.07
C LEU A 42 -14.62 19.19 6.25
N LEU A 43 -15.46 18.34 6.83
CA LEU A 43 -16.70 17.83 6.23
C LEU A 43 -17.85 17.89 7.23
N THR A 44 -19.08 18.07 6.72
CA THR A 44 -20.30 18.01 7.52
C THR A 44 -20.63 16.57 7.92
N ILE A 45 -21.51 16.39 8.92
CA ILE A 45 -21.93 15.06 9.35
C ILE A 45 -22.62 14.30 8.19
N ASP A 46 -23.46 14.97 7.42
CA ASP A 46 -24.18 14.35 6.29
C ASP A 46 -23.20 13.85 5.21
N GLN A 47 -22.17 14.65 4.89
CA GLN A 47 -21.10 14.25 3.97
C GLN A 47 -20.32 13.05 4.50
N GLN A 48 -20.01 13.02 5.80
CA GLN A 48 -19.32 11.88 6.41
C GLN A 48 -20.15 10.60 6.37
N VAL A 49 -21.47 10.70 6.59
CA VAL A 49 -22.39 9.55 6.46
C VAL A 49 -22.39 9.02 5.03
N GLU A 50 -22.49 9.88 4.04
CA GLU A 50 -22.44 9.51 2.62
C GLU A 50 -21.09 8.86 2.25
N ILE A 51 -19.99 9.38 2.78
CA ILE A 51 -18.66 8.78 2.60
C ILE A 51 -18.59 7.39 3.21
N PHE A 52 -19.12 7.17 4.42
CA PHE A 52 -19.13 5.86 5.04
C PHE A 52 -20.00 4.86 4.27
N ASP A 53 -21.15 5.31 3.77
CA ASP A 53 -22.01 4.49 2.92
C ASP A 53 -21.28 4.07 1.64
N HIS A 54 -20.66 5.03 0.94
CA HIS A 54 -19.88 4.78 -0.27
C HIS A 54 -18.66 3.89 -0.01
N GLN A 55 -17.94 4.11 1.10
CA GLN A 55 -16.83 3.27 1.54
C GLN A 55 -17.29 1.82 1.75
N SER A 56 -18.42 1.61 2.44
CA SER A 56 -18.92 0.27 2.75
C SER A 56 -19.46 -0.45 1.50
N THR A 57 -20.13 0.27 0.62
CA THR A 57 -20.74 -0.26 -0.61
C THR A 57 -19.68 -0.62 -1.66
N HIS A 58 -18.63 0.18 -1.77
CA HIS A 58 -17.59 0.01 -2.79
C HIS A 58 -16.26 -0.51 -2.26
N LEU A 59 -16.19 -0.90 -0.98
CA LEU A 59 -15.00 -1.40 -0.27
C LEU A 59 -13.77 -0.50 -0.48
N LYS A 60 -13.96 0.81 -0.32
CA LYS A 60 -12.91 1.83 -0.52
C LYS A 60 -12.30 2.28 0.79
N THR A 61 -11.11 2.88 0.71
CA THR A 61 -10.59 3.66 1.83
C THR A 61 -11.40 4.94 1.98
N TYR A 62 -11.44 5.49 3.20
CA TYR A 62 -12.20 6.71 3.48
C TYR A 62 -11.74 7.88 2.60
N GLN A 63 -10.43 8.03 2.40
CA GLN A 63 -9.87 9.07 1.52
C GLN A 63 -10.32 8.90 0.08
N LEU A 64 -10.29 7.67 -0.46
CA LEU A 64 -10.69 7.43 -1.83
C LEU A 64 -12.19 7.68 -2.04
N ALA A 65 -13.02 7.30 -1.07
CA ALA A 65 -14.45 7.64 -1.08
C ALA A 65 -14.68 9.17 -1.04
N CYS A 66 -13.88 9.93 -0.27
CA CYS A 66 -13.95 11.39 -0.29
C CYS A 66 -13.59 11.97 -1.67
N ILE A 67 -12.55 11.43 -2.32
CA ILE A 67 -12.10 11.88 -3.65
C ILE A 67 -13.18 11.57 -4.69
N GLU A 68 -13.70 10.35 -4.70
CA GLU A 68 -14.71 9.88 -5.67
C GLU A 68 -16.04 10.64 -5.53
N LEU A 69 -16.43 11.02 -4.30
CA LEU A 69 -17.60 11.86 -4.03
C LEU A 69 -17.35 13.37 -4.25
N GLY A 70 -16.12 13.78 -4.61
CA GLY A 70 -15.78 15.18 -4.84
C GLY A 70 -15.67 16.03 -3.57
N TYR A 71 -15.57 15.40 -2.41
CA TYR A 71 -15.42 16.05 -1.11
C TYR A 71 -13.96 16.31 -0.71
N TRP A 72 -13.00 15.77 -1.48
CA TRP A 72 -11.57 15.94 -1.21
C TRP A 72 -10.95 17.02 -2.09
N ASP A 73 -10.64 18.17 -1.50
CA ASP A 73 -9.75 19.17 -2.10
C ASP A 73 -8.32 18.92 -1.62
N GLU A 74 -7.48 18.34 -2.48
CA GLU A 74 -6.09 17.99 -2.16
C GLU A 74 -5.32 19.16 -1.53
N ALA A 75 -5.51 20.40 -2.00
CA ALA A 75 -4.75 21.54 -1.49
C ALA A 75 -5.10 21.88 -0.03
N VAL A 76 -6.36 21.71 0.35
CA VAL A 76 -6.87 22.06 1.69
C VAL A 76 -6.77 20.86 2.63
N PHE A 77 -7.21 19.69 2.17
CA PHE A 77 -7.25 18.47 2.97
C PHE A 77 -5.86 17.94 3.25
N ASP A 78 -5.00 17.79 2.25
CA ASP A 78 -3.68 17.21 2.47
C ASP A 78 -2.88 18.11 3.41
N HIS A 79 -2.92 19.43 3.21
CA HIS A 79 -2.22 20.34 4.09
C HIS A 79 -2.75 20.32 5.55
N ALA A 80 -4.07 20.34 5.75
CA ALA A 80 -4.66 20.34 7.09
C ALA A 80 -4.46 19.00 7.81
N VAL A 81 -4.67 17.89 7.12
CA VAL A 81 -4.55 16.53 7.66
C VAL A 81 -3.09 16.17 7.91
N ILE A 82 -2.18 16.45 6.97
CA ILE A 82 -0.74 16.21 7.16
C ILE A 82 -0.23 17.02 8.35
N ARG A 83 -0.59 18.30 8.46
CA ARG A 83 -0.17 19.13 9.60
C ARG A 83 -0.73 18.61 10.93
N PHE A 84 -1.99 18.14 10.94
CA PHE A 84 -2.54 17.51 12.13
C PHE A 84 -1.72 16.29 12.54
N PHE A 85 -1.43 15.37 11.62
CA PHE A 85 -0.64 14.19 11.93
C PHE A 85 0.78 14.57 12.34
N LEU A 86 1.47 15.47 11.65
CA LEU A 86 2.80 15.92 12.05
C LEU A 86 2.85 16.48 13.47
N ASN A 87 1.78 17.14 13.94
CA ASN A 87 1.70 17.67 15.28
C ASN A 87 1.32 16.63 16.36
N HIS A 88 0.72 15.51 15.96
CA HIS A 88 0.26 14.46 16.89
C HIS A 88 1.11 13.18 16.83
N VAL A 89 1.94 13.04 15.79
CA VAL A 89 2.94 11.97 15.68
C VAL A 89 3.97 12.19 16.80
N ARG A 90 3.94 11.29 17.78
CA ARG A 90 4.97 11.22 18.81
C ARG A 90 6.30 10.87 18.17
N SER A 91 7.39 11.44 18.69
CA SER A 91 8.72 11.14 18.15
C SER A 91 9.05 9.66 18.41
N LEU A 92 9.75 9.03 17.46
CA LEU A 92 10.16 7.64 17.63
C LEU A 92 11.09 7.46 18.84
N GLY A 93 11.91 8.48 19.14
CA GLY A 93 12.77 8.49 20.32
C GLY A 93 11.97 8.36 21.62
N ASP A 94 10.89 9.14 21.78
CA ASP A 94 10.04 9.09 22.97
C ASP A 94 9.38 7.72 23.14
N ILE A 95 8.96 7.10 22.03
CA ILE A 95 8.34 5.77 22.03
C ILE A 95 9.38 4.71 22.43
N LEU A 96 10.60 4.80 21.92
CA LEU A 96 11.68 3.86 22.26
C LEU A 96 12.10 3.97 23.75
N LEU A 97 12.00 5.16 24.35
CA LEU A 97 12.17 5.34 25.79
C LEU A 97 11.05 4.68 26.59
N GLU A 98 9.80 4.91 26.19
CA GLU A 98 8.62 4.36 26.86
C GLU A 98 8.58 2.82 26.81
N LEU A 99 8.98 2.24 25.67
CA LEU A 99 9.08 0.79 25.50
C LEU A 99 10.31 0.17 26.21
N GLY A 100 11.15 0.98 26.85
CA GLY A 100 12.37 0.53 27.53
C GLY A 100 13.46 0.03 26.59
N CYS A 101 13.36 0.32 25.28
CA CYS A 101 14.38 -0.04 24.29
C CYS A 101 15.62 0.85 24.40
N LEU A 102 15.43 2.08 24.90
CA LEU A 102 16.48 3.06 25.10
C LEU A 102 16.35 3.70 26.48
N THR A 103 17.47 4.20 26.98
CA THR A 103 17.51 5.11 28.13
C THR A 103 17.61 6.55 27.65
N SER A 104 17.19 7.51 28.49
CA SER A 104 17.34 8.94 28.18
C SER A 104 18.81 9.31 27.92
N ALA A 105 19.74 8.74 28.70
CA ALA A 105 21.17 8.94 28.52
C ALA A 105 21.68 8.44 27.15
N SER A 106 21.30 7.21 26.76
CA SER A 106 21.69 6.65 25.46
C SER A 106 21.05 7.40 24.29
N LEU A 107 19.83 7.90 24.43
CA LEU A 107 19.17 8.67 23.38
C LEU A 107 19.88 10.01 23.13
N SER A 108 20.23 10.73 24.19
CA SER A 108 20.98 11.99 24.09
C SER A 108 22.36 11.80 23.46
N GLU A 109 23.07 10.73 23.83
CA GLU A 109 24.37 10.39 23.26
C GLU A 109 24.28 10.09 21.76
N VAL A 110 23.30 9.30 21.34
CA VAL A 110 23.09 8.95 19.92
C VAL A 110 22.66 10.16 19.10
N LEU A 111 21.75 10.99 19.64
CA LEU A 111 21.32 12.20 18.96
C LEU A 111 22.50 13.14 18.69
N ALA A 112 23.41 13.33 19.66
CA ALA A 112 24.62 14.12 19.46
C ALA A 112 25.48 13.56 18.31
N LYS A 113 25.74 12.24 18.31
CA LYS A 113 26.50 11.55 17.24
C LYS A 113 25.82 11.68 15.87
N TYR A 114 24.49 11.60 15.83
CA TYR A 114 23.72 11.68 14.59
C TYR A 114 23.68 13.11 14.02
N VAL A 115 23.66 14.13 14.87
CA VAL A 115 23.74 15.54 14.47
C VAL A 115 25.14 15.91 13.98
N GLU A 116 26.20 15.39 14.62
CA GLU A 116 27.59 15.58 14.19
C GLU A 116 27.87 15.00 12.79
N LEU A 117 27.10 13.99 12.35
CA LEU A 117 27.15 13.41 11.00
C LEU A 117 26.56 14.33 9.92
N GLY A 118 26.03 15.50 10.27
CA GLY A 118 25.64 16.56 9.32
C GLY A 118 24.28 16.39 8.64
N ASP A 119 23.47 15.41 9.03
CA ASP A 119 22.23 15.02 8.34
C ASP A 119 20.95 15.68 8.95
N TYR A 120 21.05 16.54 9.97
CA TYR A 120 19.89 17.16 10.63
C TYR A 120 19.98 18.69 10.68
N LYS A 121 19.05 19.38 10.00
CA LYS A 121 18.75 20.81 10.21
C LYS A 121 17.36 20.92 10.84
N PRO A 122 17.21 21.48 12.05
CA PRO A 122 15.90 21.71 12.65
C PRO A 122 15.09 22.66 11.76
N ALA A 123 13.86 22.28 11.43
CA ALA A 123 12.96 23.12 10.65
C ALA A 123 12.59 24.36 11.48
N SER A 124 12.90 25.53 10.92
CA SER A 124 12.55 26.85 11.47
C SER A 124 11.03 27.07 11.53
N GLU A 125 10.63 27.92 12.48
CA GLU A 125 9.31 28.19 13.05
C GLU A 125 8.07 28.21 12.13
N PRO A 126 6.86 27.90 12.67
CA PRO A 126 5.63 27.80 11.90
C PRO A 126 5.15 29.16 11.42
N LYS A 127 5.04 29.34 10.09
CA LYS A 127 4.35 30.51 9.50
C LYS A 127 2.83 30.41 9.72
N GLU A 128 2.24 31.53 10.13
CA GLU A 128 0.79 31.68 10.36
C GLU A 128 -0.03 31.55 9.07
N ILE A 129 -1.27 31.08 9.25
CA ILE A 129 -2.23 30.70 8.20
C ILE A 129 -3.01 31.95 7.73
N PRO A 130 -3.18 32.19 6.43
CA PRO A 130 -4.22 33.11 5.95
C PRO A 130 -5.60 32.45 6.09
N LYS A 131 -6.51 33.08 6.82
CA LYS A 131 -7.93 32.66 6.87
C LYS A 131 -8.53 32.75 5.47
N ALA A 132 -9.20 31.69 5.02
CA ALA A 132 -9.95 31.67 3.77
C ALA A 132 -11.12 32.66 3.84
N THR A 133 -11.07 33.73 3.05
CA THR A 133 -12.24 34.55 2.73
C THR A 133 -12.94 33.97 1.51
N SER A 134 -14.25 33.74 1.64
CA SER A 134 -15.17 33.45 0.55
C SER A 134 -15.11 34.58 -0.49
N GLY A 135 -14.68 34.27 -1.71
CA GLY A 135 -14.60 35.23 -2.81
C GLY A 135 -14.54 34.51 -4.16
N GLU A 136 -15.49 34.85 -5.03
CA GLU A 136 -15.76 34.23 -6.32
C GLU A 136 -14.53 34.19 -7.26
N HIS A 137 -14.26 33.00 -7.80
CA HIS A 137 -13.18 32.73 -8.75
C HIS A 137 -13.43 33.38 -10.11
N LYS A 138 -12.50 34.25 -10.54
CA LYS A 138 -12.10 34.38 -11.95
C LYS A 138 -10.61 34.70 -12.06
N HIS A 139 -9.78 33.68 -12.31
CA HIS A 139 -8.56 33.77 -13.13
C HIS A 139 -8.07 32.35 -13.44
N SER A 140 -8.15 31.94 -14.72
CA SER A 140 -7.16 32.13 -15.78
C SER A 140 -5.98 31.17 -15.64
N MET A 141 -5.99 30.16 -16.51
CA MET A 141 -5.01 29.09 -16.61
C MET A 141 -3.62 29.64 -16.94
N THR A 142 -2.63 29.22 -16.16
CA THR A 142 -1.26 29.02 -16.66
C THR A 142 -0.82 27.63 -16.25
N GLU A 143 -0.36 26.89 -17.24
CA GLU A 143 0.12 25.51 -17.18
C GLU A 143 1.24 25.36 -16.16
N GLN A 144 1.13 24.36 -15.26
CA GLN A 144 2.20 23.40 -14.97
C GLN A 144 1.73 22.29 -14.00
N THR A 145 1.95 21.05 -14.44
CA THR A 145 2.05 19.79 -13.68
C THR A 145 0.90 19.43 -12.74
N GLY A 146 -0.28 19.14 -13.30
CA GLY A 146 -1.28 18.31 -12.64
C GLY A 146 -1.06 16.82 -12.91
N PRO A 147 -1.64 15.91 -12.10
CA PRO A 147 -1.75 14.50 -12.45
C PRO A 147 -2.50 14.37 -13.78
N SER A 148 -2.05 13.45 -14.63
CA SER A 148 -2.68 13.15 -15.91
C SER A 148 -4.18 12.91 -15.69
N LYS A 149 -5.04 13.70 -16.35
CA LYS A 149 -6.51 13.56 -16.33
C LYS A 149 -7.02 12.30 -17.05
N ASP A 150 -6.10 11.41 -17.43
CA ASP A 150 -6.42 10.20 -18.15
C ASP A 150 -6.29 9.02 -17.17
N PRO A 151 -7.40 8.36 -16.77
CA PRO A 151 -7.39 7.25 -15.80
C PRO A 151 -6.58 6.03 -16.25
N PHE A 152 -6.03 6.08 -17.47
CA PHE A 152 -5.24 5.02 -18.09
C PHE A 152 -3.72 5.27 -18.05
N VAL A 153 -3.26 6.41 -17.55
CA VAL A 153 -1.83 6.73 -17.45
C VAL A 153 -1.34 6.51 -16.03
N LEU A 154 -0.60 5.42 -15.82
CA LEU A 154 0.06 5.13 -14.55
C LEU A 154 1.01 6.28 -14.15
N SER A 155 0.88 6.73 -12.91
CA SER A 155 1.81 7.66 -12.27
C SER A 155 3.23 7.07 -12.20
N GLN A 156 4.25 7.92 -11.98
CA GLN A 156 5.63 7.44 -11.81
C GLN A 156 5.79 6.48 -10.63
N PHE A 157 4.99 6.66 -9.57
CA PHE A 157 4.97 5.76 -8.44
C PHE A 157 4.39 4.40 -8.83
N GLU A 158 3.21 4.38 -9.46
CA GLU A 158 2.56 3.15 -9.92
C GLU A 158 3.45 2.37 -10.90
N LYS A 159 4.15 3.06 -11.81
CA LYS A 159 5.14 2.42 -12.71
C LYS A 159 6.26 1.71 -11.94
N LYS A 160 6.77 2.30 -10.85
CA LYS A 160 7.80 1.68 -9.99
C LYS A 160 7.24 0.48 -9.22
N VAL A 161 5.99 0.55 -8.77
CA VAL A 161 5.36 -0.57 -8.06
C VAL A 161 4.99 -1.71 -9.03
N CYS A 162 4.50 -1.42 -10.24
CA CYS A 162 4.32 -2.40 -11.31
C CYS A 162 5.65 -3.09 -11.66
N PHE A 163 6.75 -2.33 -11.73
CA PHE A 163 8.08 -2.92 -11.92
C PHE A 163 8.46 -3.89 -10.79
N LEU A 164 8.14 -3.59 -9.53
CA LEU A 164 8.35 -4.51 -8.42
C LEU A 164 7.50 -5.78 -8.56
N TYR A 165 6.21 -5.64 -8.90
CA TYR A 165 5.32 -6.78 -9.19
C TYR A 165 5.89 -7.68 -10.29
N CYS A 166 6.25 -7.10 -11.44
CA CYS A 166 6.81 -7.84 -12.58
C CYS A 166 8.20 -8.43 -12.30
N ARG A 167 8.98 -7.84 -11.37
CA ARG A 167 10.27 -8.36 -10.95
C ARG A 167 10.12 -9.57 -10.02
N HIS A 168 9.14 -9.53 -9.11
CA HIS A 168 8.84 -10.63 -8.21
C HIS A 168 8.12 -11.77 -8.92
N PHE A 169 7.21 -11.48 -9.85
CA PHE A 169 6.59 -12.47 -10.70
C PHE A 169 7.30 -12.55 -12.07
N ASN A 170 8.42 -13.30 -12.06
CA ASN A 170 9.29 -13.51 -13.22
C ASN A 170 9.18 -14.95 -13.77
N ASP A 171 9.83 -15.21 -14.89
CA ASP A 171 9.76 -16.50 -15.61
C ASP A 171 10.09 -17.69 -14.71
N GLN A 172 11.05 -17.53 -13.79
CA GLN A 172 11.46 -18.58 -12.88
C GLN A 172 10.37 -18.93 -11.87
N HIS A 173 9.63 -17.94 -11.35
CA HIS A 173 8.51 -18.17 -10.44
C HIS A 173 7.29 -18.71 -11.18
N TYR A 174 7.03 -18.24 -12.40
CA TYR A 174 5.98 -18.79 -13.26
C TYR A 174 6.22 -20.27 -13.56
N GLU A 175 7.42 -20.61 -14.01
CA GLU A 175 7.83 -22.00 -14.26
C GLU A 175 7.77 -22.85 -12.98
N ALA A 176 8.20 -22.31 -11.84
CA ALA A 176 8.10 -22.99 -10.56
C ALA A 176 6.63 -23.28 -10.19
N LEU A 177 5.75 -22.28 -10.30
CA LEU A 177 4.31 -22.43 -10.03
C LEU A 177 3.62 -23.41 -10.98
N LEU A 178 4.06 -23.49 -12.25
CA LEU A 178 3.58 -24.50 -13.19
C LEU A 178 4.09 -25.90 -12.87
N ARG A 179 5.31 -26.02 -12.34
CA ARG A 179 5.96 -27.31 -11.98
C ARG A 179 5.53 -27.86 -10.64
N LEU A 180 4.83 -27.08 -9.83
CA LEU A 180 4.18 -27.53 -8.59
C LEU A 180 3.19 -28.70 -8.82
N SER A 181 3.01 -29.18 -10.04
CA SER A 181 2.04 -30.17 -10.45
C SER A 181 2.38 -31.63 -10.11
N SER A 182 3.60 -31.98 -9.67
CA SER A 182 3.94 -33.36 -9.29
C SER A 182 4.96 -33.47 -8.14
N HIS A 183 4.56 -34.14 -7.05
CA HIS A 183 5.36 -34.42 -5.84
C HIS A 183 6.27 -33.29 -5.37
N ILE A 184 5.67 -32.33 -4.68
CA ILE A 184 6.37 -31.16 -4.16
C ILE A 184 6.94 -31.47 -2.78
N SER A 185 8.20 -31.12 -2.56
CA SER A 185 8.79 -31.13 -1.22
C SER A 185 8.15 -30.05 -0.34
N GLU A 186 8.12 -30.26 0.98
CA GLU A 186 7.59 -29.26 1.92
C GLU A 186 8.34 -27.91 1.84
N GLU A 187 9.62 -27.97 1.46
CA GLU A 187 10.46 -26.80 1.21
C GLU A 187 9.98 -26.00 -0.01
N GLU A 188 9.71 -26.65 -1.14
CA GLU A 188 9.19 -25.99 -2.35
C GLU A 188 7.79 -25.38 -2.13
N LEU A 189 6.92 -26.03 -1.35
CA LEU A 189 5.63 -25.47 -0.96
C LEU A 189 5.81 -24.20 -0.10
N THR A 190 6.77 -24.21 0.82
CA THR A 190 7.08 -23.06 1.68
C THR A 190 7.60 -21.87 0.85
N HIS A 191 8.47 -22.15 -0.12
CA HIS A 191 8.96 -21.15 -1.07
C HIS A 191 7.82 -20.59 -1.93
N ALA A 192 6.98 -21.45 -2.50
CA ALA A 192 5.83 -21.03 -3.30
C ALA A 192 4.84 -20.15 -2.50
N ARG A 193 4.54 -20.50 -1.24
CA ARG A 193 3.70 -19.69 -0.35
C ARG A 193 4.28 -18.31 -0.12
N ARG A 194 5.58 -18.24 0.19
CA ARG A 194 6.28 -16.97 0.41
C ARG A 194 6.21 -16.09 -0.84
N ASP A 195 6.48 -16.68 -2.00
CA ASP A 195 6.55 -15.93 -3.25
C ASP A 195 5.15 -15.47 -3.69
N LEU A 196 4.14 -16.34 -3.62
CA LEU A 196 2.74 -15.97 -3.88
C LEU A 196 2.22 -14.89 -2.92
N THR A 197 2.59 -14.96 -1.64
CA THR A 197 2.22 -13.93 -0.65
C THR A 197 2.85 -12.57 -1.00
N ALA A 198 4.11 -12.57 -1.45
CA ALA A 198 4.79 -11.35 -1.88
C ALA A 198 4.12 -10.77 -3.14
N ILE A 199 3.80 -11.62 -4.13
CA ILE A 199 3.12 -11.21 -5.37
C ILE A 199 1.71 -10.68 -5.06
N ARG A 200 0.95 -11.34 -4.18
CA ARG A 200 -0.37 -10.89 -3.72
C ARG A 200 -0.31 -9.52 -3.02
N THR A 201 0.71 -9.31 -2.20
CA THR A 201 0.90 -8.02 -1.52
C THR A 201 1.22 -6.92 -2.53
N ALA A 202 2.06 -7.23 -3.53
CA ALA A 202 2.38 -6.31 -4.60
C ALA A 202 1.15 -6.00 -5.48
N SER A 203 0.27 -6.98 -5.75
CA SER A 203 -0.94 -6.76 -6.56
C SER A 203 -1.92 -5.76 -5.90
N THR A 204 -2.04 -5.77 -4.57
CA THR A 204 -2.83 -4.78 -3.82
C THR A 204 -2.28 -3.36 -4.01
N LEU A 205 -0.96 -3.19 -4.01
CA LEU A 205 -0.32 -1.89 -4.15
C LEU A 205 -0.49 -1.27 -5.55
N ILE A 206 -0.68 -2.11 -6.58
CA ILE A 206 -0.89 -1.67 -7.97
C ILE A 206 -2.36 -1.69 -8.40
N ARG A 207 -3.29 -1.92 -7.47
CA ARG A 207 -4.74 -2.02 -7.75
C ARG A 207 -5.06 -3.08 -8.82
N ALA A 208 -4.31 -4.18 -8.82
CA ALA A 208 -4.58 -5.35 -9.68
C ALA A 208 -5.54 -6.29 -8.94
N ASP A 209 -6.78 -5.84 -8.79
CA ASP A 209 -7.82 -6.46 -7.94
C ASP A 209 -8.13 -7.91 -8.37
N LYS A 210 -8.12 -8.21 -9.67
CA LYS A 210 -8.39 -9.57 -10.15
C LYS A 210 -7.20 -10.48 -9.97
N SER A 211 -5.99 -10.02 -10.27
CA SER A 211 -4.76 -10.74 -9.96
C SER A 211 -4.67 -11.04 -8.46
N HIS A 212 -5.03 -10.07 -7.61
CA HIS A 212 -5.11 -10.27 -6.16
C HIS A 212 -6.05 -11.41 -5.77
N LEU A 213 -7.28 -11.43 -6.30
CA LEU A 213 -8.26 -12.49 -6.00
C LEU A 213 -7.80 -13.88 -6.48
N LEU A 214 -7.17 -13.96 -7.67
CA LEU A 214 -6.62 -15.22 -8.19
C LEU A 214 -5.47 -15.73 -7.30
N LEU A 215 -4.56 -14.84 -6.90
CA LEU A 215 -3.44 -15.15 -6.00
C LEU A 215 -3.91 -15.59 -4.61
N ASP A 216 -4.91 -14.91 -4.05
CA ASP A 216 -5.49 -15.26 -2.75
C ASP A 216 -6.18 -16.63 -2.79
N SER A 217 -6.87 -16.92 -3.89
CA SER A 217 -7.50 -18.24 -4.12
C SER A 217 -6.46 -19.36 -4.24
N LEU A 218 -5.37 -19.11 -4.97
CA LEU A 218 -4.25 -20.05 -5.07
C LEU A 218 -3.57 -20.29 -3.72
N LEU A 219 -3.33 -19.24 -2.94
CA LEU A 219 -2.75 -19.34 -1.60
C LEU A 219 -3.63 -20.18 -0.67
N LYS A 220 -4.95 -19.95 -0.67
CA LYS A 220 -5.89 -20.75 0.13
C LYS A 220 -5.82 -22.23 -0.22
N ILE A 221 -5.78 -22.57 -1.51
CA ILE A 221 -5.66 -23.96 -1.95
C ILE A 221 -4.37 -24.58 -1.41
N ILE A 222 -3.24 -23.87 -1.51
CA ILE A 222 -1.94 -24.35 -1.00
C ILE A 222 -1.94 -24.45 0.54
N GLU A 223 -2.62 -23.55 1.26
CA GLU A 223 -2.72 -23.52 2.72
C GLU A 223 -3.59 -24.63 3.30
N HIS A 224 -4.70 -24.97 2.62
CA HIS A 224 -5.65 -25.98 3.11
C HIS A 224 -5.12 -27.41 3.02
N GLY A 225 -3.88 -27.61 2.57
CA GLY A 225 -3.28 -28.95 2.50
C GLY A 225 -4.01 -29.90 1.56
N ILE A 226 -4.97 -29.38 0.79
CA ILE A 226 -5.33 -29.94 -0.49
C ILE A 226 -4.04 -29.77 -1.26
N THR A 227 -3.16 -30.78 -1.23
CA THR A 227 -2.27 -31.04 -2.35
C THR A 227 -3.25 -31.43 -3.44
N PRO A 228 -3.77 -30.47 -4.23
CA PRO A 228 -4.51 -30.89 -5.40
C PRO A 228 -3.44 -31.65 -6.18
N SER A 229 -3.80 -32.57 -7.06
CA SER A 229 -2.89 -32.67 -8.19
C SER A 229 -2.88 -31.24 -8.76
N LEU A 230 -1.79 -30.49 -8.56
CA LEU A 230 -1.62 -29.15 -9.12
C LEU A 230 -1.55 -29.26 -10.66
N ASP A 231 -1.60 -30.49 -11.18
CA ASP A 231 -2.08 -30.89 -12.51
C ASP A 231 -3.57 -30.56 -12.77
N SER A 232 -4.31 -30.02 -11.80
CA SER A 232 -5.67 -29.55 -12.01
C SER A 232 -5.64 -28.49 -13.10
N PRO A 233 -6.33 -28.72 -14.25
CA PRO A 233 -6.31 -27.79 -15.37
C PRO A 233 -6.74 -26.38 -14.96
N SER A 234 -7.56 -26.25 -13.91
CA SER A 234 -7.98 -24.98 -13.33
C SER A 234 -6.85 -24.18 -12.68
N ILE A 235 -5.89 -24.84 -12.00
CA ILE A 235 -4.76 -24.15 -11.37
C ILE A 235 -3.75 -23.71 -12.44
N LYS A 236 -3.43 -24.59 -13.38
CA LYS A 236 -2.58 -24.26 -14.53
C LYS A 236 -3.15 -23.09 -15.34
N HIS A 237 -4.46 -23.12 -15.62
CA HIS A 237 -5.14 -22.03 -16.29
C HIS A 237 -5.06 -20.71 -15.51
N THR A 238 -5.21 -20.76 -14.19
CA THR A 238 -5.08 -19.59 -13.31
C THR A 238 -3.68 -18.98 -13.35
N VAL A 239 -2.64 -19.80 -13.27
CA VAL A 239 -1.24 -19.34 -13.34
C VAL A 239 -0.94 -18.69 -14.69
N ASN A 240 -1.47 -19.26 -15.79
CA ASN A 240 -1.35 -18.67 -17.13
C ASN A 240 -2.08 -17.31 -17.23
N LEU A 241 -3.28 -17.20 -16.66
CA LEU A 241 -4.02 -15.94 -16.64
C LEU A 241 -3.31 -14.86 -15.84
N LEU A 242 -2.73 -15.21 -14.68
CA LEU A 242 -1.90 -14.29 -13.90
C LEU A 242 -0.70 -13.81 -14.71
N TRP A 243 -0.09 -14.69 -15.50
CA TRP A 243 1.03 -14.34 -16.37
C TRP A 243 0.62 -13.37 -17.48
N GLU A 244 -0.53 -13.62 -18.12
CA GLU A 244 -1.08 -12.74 -19.15
C GLU A 244 -1.43 -11.34 -18.60
N LEU A 245 -2.04 -11.28 -17.40
CA LEU A 245 -2.32 -10.02 -16.72
C LEU A 245 -1.02 -9.28 -16.34
N ARG A 246 0.03 -10.01 -15.96
CA ARG A 246 1.36 -9.46 -15.67
C ARG A 246 2.01 -8.84 -16.91
N GLU A 247 1.84 -9.41 -18.09
CA GLU A 247 2.33 -8.82 -19.35
C GLU A 247 1.65 -7.48 -19.66
N GLY A 248 0.35 -7.35 -19.40
CA GLY A 248 -0.34 -6.06 -19.50
C GLY A 248 0.26 -5.02 -18.55
N LEU A 249 0.49 -5.40 -17.30
CA LEU A 249 1.09 -4.53 -16.28
C LEU A 249 2.53 -4.13 -16.61
N SER A 250 3.32 -5.02 -17.21
CA SER A 250 4.71 -4.75 -17.63
C SER A 250 4.76 -3.73 -18.80
N ALA A 251 3.77 -3.77 -19.68
CA ALA A 251 3.56 -2.78 -20.74
C ALA A 251 3.01 -1.43 -20.22
N GLY A 252 2.79 -1.31 -18.89
CA GLY A 252 2.25 -0.10 -18.27
C GLY A 252 0.74 0.06 -18.46
N ILE A 253 0.04 -1.02 -18.83
CA ILE A 253 -1.41 -1.05 -18.98
C ILE A 253 -2.01 -1.44 -17.63
N PRO A 254 -2.85 -0.59 -17.01
CA PRO A 254 -3.55 -0.96 -15.78
C PRO A 254 -4.39 -2.22 -15.98
N GLU A 255 -4.50 -3.08 -14.96
CA GLU A 255 -5.29 -4.31 -15.04
C GLU A 255 -6.74 -4.05 -15.45
N ALA A 256 -7.34 -2.98 -14.92
CA ALA A 256 -8.69 -2.54 -15.27
C ALA A 256 -8.88 -2.29 -16.77
N LEU A 257 -7.83 -1.83 -17.47
CA LEU A 257 -7.85 -1.59 -18.92
C LEU A 257 -7.67 -2.90 -19.69
N ALA A 258 -6.77 -3.79 -19.25
CA ALA A 258 -6.61 -5.11 -19.84
C ALA A 258 -7.92 -5.92 -19.77
N LEU A 259 -8.66 -5.81 -18.67
CA LEU A 259 -9.94 -6.48 -18.42
C LEU A 259 -11.15 -5.84 -19.13
N GLN A 260 -10.97 -4.75 -19.88
CA GLN A 260 -12.01 -4.31 -20.82
C GLN A 260 -12.22 -5.32 -21.95
N ASN A 261 -11.24 -6.19 -22.20
CA ASN A 261 -11.44 -7.38 -23.01
C ASN A 261 -12.38 -8.35 -22.27
N LYS A 262 -13.62 -8.43 -22.76
CA LYS A 262 -14.67 -9.29 -22.19
C LYS A 262 -14.29 -10.77 -22.15
N GLU A 263 -13.48 -11.23 -23.10
CA GLU A 263 -13.01 -12.62 -23.13
C GLU A 263 -12.07 -12.89 -21.95
N LEU A 264 -11.08 -12.03 -21.74
CA LEU A 264 -10.14 -12.13 -20.63
C LEU A 264 -10.85 -12.00 -19.27
N LEU A 265 -11.81 -11.08 -19.15
CA LEU A 265 -12.60 -10.93 -17.93
C LEU A 265 -13.43 -12.18 -17.61
N ASN A 266 -14.03 -12.81 -18.62
CA ASN A 266 -14.77 -14.05 -18.45
C ASN A 266 -13.85 -15.19 -18.01
N GLN A 267 -12.69 -15.36 -18.66
CA GLN A 267 -11.70 -16.37 -18.28
C GLN A 267 -11.23 -16.20 -16.84
N VAL A 268 -11.00 -14.96 -16.39
CA VAL A 268 -10.65 -14.65 -14.99
C VAL A 268 -11.77 -15.02 -14.02
N ASN A 269 -13.01 -14.69 -14.33
CA ASN A 269 -14.15 -15.03 -13.47
C ASN A 269 -14.40 -16.54 -13.42
N ASP A 270 -14.24 -17.24 -14.55
CA ASP A 270 -14.34 -18.70 -14.65
C ASP A 270 -13.24 -19.41 -13.86
N ALA A 271 -12.01 -18.87 -13.90
CA ALA A 271 -10.90 -19.34 -13.08
C ALA A 271 -11.21 -19.18 -11.58
N LEU A 272 -11.67 -18.00 -11.15
CA LEU A 272 -12.07 -17.77 -9.75
C LEU A 272 -13.16 -18.75 -9.29
N ALA A 273 -14.21 -18.93 -10.11
CA ALA A 273 -15.31 -19.86 -9.82
C ALA A 273 -14.85 -21.33 -9.80
N SER A 274 -13.81 -21.67 -10.56
CA SER A 274 -13.22 -23.01 -10.56
C SER A 274 -12.36 -23.23 -9.30
N LEU A 275 -11.56 -22.25 -8.90
CA LEU A 275 -10.73 -22.33 -7.69
C LEU A 275 -11.58 -22.40 -6.41
N SER A 276 -12.70 -21.67 -6.35
CA SER A 276 -13.63 -21.71 -5.21
C SER A 276 -14.36 -23.05 -5.04
N LYS A 277 -14.29 -23.95 -6.03
CA LYS A 277 -14.81 -25.32 -5.92
C LYS A 277 -13.75 -26.31 -5.43
N ILE A 278 -12.48 -25.90 -5.45
CA ILE A 278 -11.34 -26.73 -5.05
C ILE A 278 -11.02 -26.52 -3.57
N GLY A 279 -11.02 -25.27 -3.10
CA GLY A 279 -10.84 -24.90 -1.68
C GLY A 279 -12.17 -24.69 -0.96
#